data_AF-A0A558FIL6-F1
#
_entry.id   AF-A0A558FIL6-F1
#
_cell.length_a   1.000
_cell.length_b   1.000
_cell.length_c   1.000
_cell.angle_alpha   90.00
_cell.angle_beta   90.00
_cell.angle_gamma   90.00
#
_symmetry.space_group_name_H-M   'P 1'
#
loop_
_entity.id
_entity.type
_entity.pdbx_description
1 polymer ?
#
loop_
_entity_poly.entity_id
_entity_poly.type
_entity_poly.pdbx_seq_one_letter_code
_entity_poly.pdbx_strand_id
1 'polypeptide(L)'
;MQPITSLPCLIDDELTPLADQAMRSAIRSKGGIISGMERSQDVNARDAAIVSQADHYLAMGMPRKNVKTAVHAWLKREVAKPLKQRPEWVTPETEKVLTRKSVEAILERNFVL
;
A
#
# COMPACT_ATOMS: atom_id res chain seq x y z
N MET A 1 -53.27 32.52 6.34
CA MET A 1 -52.32 31.39 6.32
C MET A 1 -51.38 31.62 5.15
N GLN A 2 -50.16 32.08 5.40
CA GLN A 2 -49.13 32.20 4.36
C GLN A 2 -48.38 30.87 4.25
N PRO A 3 -48.02 30.40 3.05
CA PRO A 3 -47.29 29.15 2.90
C PRO A 3 -45.84 29.34 3.37
N ILE A 4 -45.33 28.39 4.15
CA ILE A 4 -43.92 28.32 4.52
C ILE A 4 -43.13 27.98 3.25
N THR A 5 -42.39 28.94 2.71
CA THR A 5 -41.68 28.82 1.42
C THR A 5 -40.23 28.34 1.54
N SER A 6 -39.70 28.15 2.75
CA SER A 6 -38.42 27.47 2.92
C SER A 6 -38.31 26.79 4.28
N LEU A 7 -37.84 25.55 4.24
CA LEU A 7 -37.43 24.78 5.40
C LEU A 7 -35.91 24.93 5.53
N PRO A 8 -35.38 25.61 6.56
CA PRO A 8 -33.93 25.78 6.75
C PRO A 8 -33.20 24.47 7.08
N CYS A 9 -33.93 23.36 7.29
CA CYS A 9 -33.38 22.02 7.46
C CYS A 9 -33.08 21.29 6.14
N LEU A 10 -33.34 21.92 4.99
CA LEU A 10 -33.08 21.36 3.66
C LEU A 10 -31.89 22.03 2.95
N ILE A 11 -30.92 22.55 3.72
CA ILE A 11 -29.62 22.94 3.18
C ILE A 11 -28.75 21.68 3.19
N ASP A 12 -29.12 20.77 2.29
CA ASP A 12 -28.49 19.46 2.07
C ASP A 12 -27.16 19.60 1.30
N ASP A 13 -26.44 20.71 1.47
CA ASP A 13 -25.25 21.02 0.65
C ASP A 13 -23.91 20.57 1.28
N GLU A 14 -23.93 20.02 2.50
CA GLU A 14 -22.70 19.49 3.13
C GLU A 14 -22.46 18.00 2.85
N LEU A 15 -23.49 17.25 2.42
CA LEU A 15 -23.36 15.82 2.06
C LEU A 15 -22.87 15.62 0.62
N THR A 16 -23.16 16.57 -0.27
CA THR A 16 -22.83 16.54 -1.70
C THR A 16 -21.32 16.49 -1.98
N PRO A 17 -20.46 17.33 -1.36
CA PRO A 17 -19.02 17.31 -1.68
C PRO A 17 -18.33 16.06 -1.13
N LEU A 18 -18.73 15.59 0.06
CA LEU A 18 -18.15 14.39 0.66
C LEU A 18 -18.55 13.13 -0.12
N ALA A 19 -19.81 13.03 -0.52
CA ALA A 19 -20.29 11.94 -1.37
C ALA A 19 -19.66 12.00 -2.76
N ASP A 20 -19.53 13.17 -3.39
CA ASP A 20 -18.88 13.30 -4.71
C ASP A 20 -17.38 12.95 -4.64
N GLN A 21 -16.69 13.33 -3.56
CA GLN A 21 -15.30 12.93 -3.34
C GLN A 21 -15.15 11.42 -3.13
N ALA A 22 -16.03 10.82 -2.32
CA ALA A 22 -16.04 9.37 -2.09
C ALA A 22 -16.40 8.58 -3.36
N MET A 23 -17.34 9.09 -4.17
CA MET A 23 -17.68 8.49 -5.46
C MET A 23 -16.52 8.62 -6.45
N ARG A 24 -15.84 9.77 -6.53
CA ARG A 24 -14.68 9.95 -7.42
C ARG A 24 -13.50 9.08 -7.02
N SER A 25 -13.23 8.89 -5.72
CA SER A 25 -12.18 7.98 -5.26
C SER A 25 -12.54 6.52 -5.53
N ALA A 26 -13.80 6.13 -5.31
CA ALA A 26 -14.29 4.78 -5.61
C ALA A 26 -14.34 4.49 -7.13
N ILE A 27 -14.74 5.45 -7.97
CA ILE A 27 -14.73 5.33 -9.44
C ILE A 27 -13.28 5.23 -9.95
N ARG A 28 -12.34 5.97 -9.37
CA ARG A 28 -10.91 5.89 -9.70
C ARG A 28 -10.31 4.52 -9.34
N SER A 29 -10.71 3.96 -8.20
CA SER A 29 -10.34 2.61 -7.75
C SER A 29 -10.96 1.50 -8.64
N LYS A 30 -12.24 1.64 -9.00
CA LYS A 30 -12.99 0.64 -9.82
C LYS A 30 -12.67 0.71 -11.31
N GLY A 31 -12.24 1.86 -11.83
CA GLY A 31 -12.00 2.12 -13.25
C GLY A 31 -10.67 1.60 -13.82
N GLY A 32 -9.87 0.85 -13.05
CA GLY A 32 -8.62 0.24 -13.53
C GLY A 32 -7.46 1.21 -13.77
N ILE A 33 -7.62 2.49 -13.42
CA ILE A 33 -6.55 3.47 -13.42
C ILE A 33 -6.14 3.69 -11.96
N ILE A 34 -5.45 2.70 -11.38
CA ILE A 34 -4.58 3.00 -10.24
C ILE A 34 -3.61 4.06 -10.77
N SER A 35 -3.82 5.30 -10.33
CA SER A 35 -2.99 6.44 -10.71
C SER A 35 -1.55 6.05 -10.48
N GLY A 36 -0.64 6.40 -11.40
CA GLY A 36 0.79 6.08 -11.23
C GLY A 36 1.36 6.54 -9.87
N MET A 37 0.73 7.55 -9.26
CA MET A 37 1.04 8.04 -7.92
C MET A 37 0.72 7.02 -6.81
N GLU A 38 -0.42 6.34 -6.87
CA GLU A 38 -0.82 5.31 -5.90
C GLU A 38 0.04 4.05 -6.06
N ARG A 39 0.34 3.63 -7.31
CA ARG A 39 1.35 2.57 -7.56
C ARG A 39 2.72 2.93 -7.02
N SER A 40 3.14 4.19 -7.14
CA SER A 40 4.44 4.63 -6.62
C SER A 40 4.48 4.64 -5.10
N GLN A 41 3.36 4.96 -4.44
CA GLN A 41 3.23 4.92 -2.98
C GLN A 41 3.24 3.47 -2.46
N ASP A 42 2.51 2.56 -3.11
CA ASP A 42 2.53 1.13 -2.76
C ASP A 42 3.90 0.49 -2.94
N VAL A 43 4.61 0.84 -4.02
CA VAL A 43 5.99 0.41 -4.25
C VAL A 43 6.90 0.96 -3.16
N ASN A 44 6.73 2.22 -2.76
CA ASN A 44 7.54 2.84 -1.71
C ASN A 44 7.28 2.19 -0.34
N ALA A 45 6.02 1.89 0.01
CA ALA A 45 5.69 1.23 1.27
C ALA A 45 6.25 -0.20 1.35
N ARG A 46 6.21 -0.95 0.24
CA ARG A 46 6.82 -2.28 0.14
C ARG A 46 8.33 -2.24 0.26
N ASP A 47 8.98 -1.33 -0.46
CA ASP A 47 10.43 -1.18 -0.43
C ASP A 47 10.90 -0.77 0.99
N ALA A 48 10.17 0.12 1.66
CA ALA A 48 10.42 0.47 3.06
C ALA A 48 10.27 -0.73 4.02
N ALA A 49 9.24 -1.58 3.82
CA ALA A 49 9.07 -2.80 4.61
C ALA A 49 10.21 -3.82 4.38
N ILE A 50 10.68 -3.94 3.14
CA ILE A 50 11.83 -4.78 2.78
C ILE A 50 13.10 -4.31 3.49
N VAL A 51 13.36 -3.00 3.50
CA VAL A 51 14.50 -2.38 4.19
C VAL A 51 14.40 -2.61 5.70
N SER A 52 13.25 -2.29 6.30
CA SER A 52 13.03 -2.48 7.74
C SER A 52 13.23 -3.94 8.17
N GLN A 53 12.78 -4.91 7.37
CA GLN A 53 13.00 -6.33 7.67
C GLN A 53 14.48 -6.72 7.54
N ALA A 54 15.19 -6.17 6.56
CA ALA A 54 16.62 -6.41 6.40
C ALA A 54 17.42 -5.86 7.58
N ASP A 55 17.11 -4.65 8.04
CA ASP A 55 17.70 -4.04 9.23
C ASP A 55 17.42 -4.86 10.49
N HIS A 56 16.20 -5.39 10.63
CA HIS A 56 15.86 -6.30 11.72
C HIS A 56 16.74 -7.57 11.71
N TYR A 57 16.97 -8.18 10.54
CA TYR A 57 17.87 -9.33 10.44
C TYR A 57 19.33 -8.97 10.76
N LEU A 58 19.80 -7.80 10.31
CA LEU A 58 21.13 -7.32 10.65
C LEU A 58 21.29 -7.05 12.16
N ALA A 59 20.29 -6.45 12.79
CA ALA A 59 20.26 -6.20 14.23
C ALA A 59 20.27 -7.50 15.05
N MET A 60 19.69 -8.59 14.52
CA MET A 60 19.78 -9.93 15.10
C MET A 60 21.14 -10.63 14.84
N GLY A 61 22.11 -9.94 14.25
CA GLY A 61 23.45 -10.47 13.98
C GLY A 61 23.54 -11.35 12.73
N MET A 62 22.53 -11.31 11.84
CA MET A 62 22.58 -12.08 10.60
C MET A 62 23.68 -11.55 9.67
N PRO A 63 24.56 -12.40 9.11
CA PRO A 63 25.56 -11.96 8.13
C PRO A 63 24.89 -11.36 6.89
N ARG A 64 25.39 -10.21 6.42
CA ARG A 64 24.88 -9.49 5.23
C ARG A 64 24.59 -10.40 4.03
N LYS A 65 25.51 -11.32 3.71
CA LYS A 65 25.38 -12.30 2.61
C LYS A 65 24.10 -13.17 2.67
N ASN A 66 23.55 -13.38 3.88
CA ASN A 66 22.37 -14.20 4.11
C ASN A 66 21.07 -13.37 4.16
N VAL A 67 21.17 -12.07 4.47
CA VAL A 67 20.02 -11.16 4.64
C VAL A 67 19.14 -11.17 3.39
N LYS A 68 19.72 -11.05 2.19
CA LYS A 68 18.94 -11.08 0.94
C LYS A 68 18.07 -12.33 0.79
N THR A 69 18.60 -13.49 1.21
CA THR A 69 17.91 -14.77 1.12
C THR A 69 16.80 -14.86 2.15
N ALA A 70 17.07 -14.39 3.37
CA ALA A 70 16.10 -14.37 4.46
C ALA A 70 14.93 -13.42 4.16
N VAL A 71 15.21 -12.21 3.69
CA VAL A 71 14.20 -11.21 3.29
C VAL A 71 13.34 -11.73 2.14
N HIS A 72 13.93 -12.35 1.12
CA HIS A 72 13.15 -12.95 0.03
C HIS A 72 12.26 -14.12 0.51
N ALA A 73 12.75 -14.94 1.44
CA ALA A 73 11.95 -16.01 2.05
C ALA A 73 10.81 -15.46 2.93
N TRP A 74 11.06 -14.38 3.67
CA TRP A 74 10.04 -13.66 4.43
C TRP A 74 8.98 -13.06 3.50
N LEU A 75 9.38 -12.38 2.43
CA LEU A 75 8.46 -11.79 1.46
C LEU A 75 7.55 -12.86 0.82
N LYS A 76 8.10 -14.02 0.49
CA LYS A 76 7.31 -15.18 0.02
C LYS A 76 6.25 -15.61 1.02
N ARG A 77 6.58 -15.64 2.31
CA ARG A 77 5.64 -16.01 3.38
C ARG A 77 4.57 -14.94 3.55
N GLU A 78 4.92 -13.66 3.52
CA GLU A 78 3.96 -12.56 3.62
C GLU A 78 2.97 -12.55 2.46
N VAL A 79 3.43 -12.74 1.22
CA VAL A 79 2.55 -12.81 0.04
C VAL A 79 1.67 -14.07 0.06
N ALA A 80 2.17 -15.18 0.61
CA ALA A 80 1.40 -16.41 0.76
C ALA A 80 0.28 -16.32 1.82
N LYS A 81 0.28 -15.30 2.69
CA LYS A 81 -0.79 -15.12 3.67
C LYS A 81 -2.14 -14.83 2.98
N PRO A 82 -3.27 -15.23 3.58
CA PRO A 82 -4.59 -14.84 3.10
C PRO A 82 -4.73 -13.32 3.05
N LEU A 83 -5.44 -12.79 2.05
CA LEU A 83 -5.63 -11.34 1.85
C LEU A 83 -6.02 -10.57 3.12
N LYS A 84 -6.82 -11.18 4.00
CA LYS A 84 -7.26 -10.58 5.29
C LYS A 84 -6.16 -10.43 6.34
N GLN A 85 -5.04 -11.13 6.18
CA GLN A 85 -3.88 -11.11 7.09
C GLN A 85 -2.65 -10.50 6.43
N ARG A 86 -2.78 -10.03 5.18
CA ARG A 86 -1.69 -9.37 4.47
C ARG A 86 -1.51 -7.97 5.05
N PRO A 87 -0.25 -7.54 5.28
CA PRO A 87 0.00 -6.16 5.64
C PRO A 87 -0.39 -5.23 4.49
N GLU A 88 -0.76 -4.00 4.81
CA GLU A 88 -1.38 -3.02 3.90
C GLU A 88 -0.57 -2.75 2.62
N TRP A 89 0.76 -2.88 2.70
CA TRP A 89 1.67 -2.72 1.56
C TRP A 89 1.69 -3.92 0.57
N VAL A 90 1.09 -5.06 0.92
CA VAL A 90 0.89 -6.20 0.01
C VAL A 90 -0.48 -6.07 -0.65
N THR A 91 -0.60 -5.16 -1.61
CA THR A 91 -1.82 -5.00 -2.39
C THR A 91 -2.07 -6.23 -3.27
N PRO A 92 -3.34 -6.51 -3.66
CA PRO A 92 -3.68 -7.67 -4.50
C PRO A 92 -2.94 -7.69 -5.84
N GLU A 93 -2.61 -6.53 -6.39
CA GLU A 93 -1.79 -6.41 -7.62
C GLU A 93 -0.33 -6.86 -7.42
N THR A 94 0.11 -6.96 -6.16
CA THR A 94 1.44 -7.45 -5.76
C THR A 94 1.51 -8.98 -5.66
N GLU A 95 0.50 -9.72 -6.13
CA GLU A 95 0.51 -11.20 -6.09
C GLU A 95 1.77 -11.81 -6.71
N LYS A 96 2.43 -11.08 -7.63
CA LYS A 96 3.75 -11.47 -8.11
C LYS A 96 4.84 -11.13 -7.09
N VAL A 97 5.25 -12.16 -6.34
CA VAL A 97 6.41 -12.12 -5.45
C VAL A 97 7.63 -11.55 -6.19
N LEU A 98 8.29 -10.55 -5.59
CA LEU A 98 9.53 -9.99 -6.12
C LEU A 98 10.60 -11.07 -6.26
N THR A 99 11.35 -11.03 -7.36
CA THR A 99 12.49 -11.92 -7.52
C THR A 99 13.58 -11.59 -6.49
N ARG A 100 14.40 -12.59 -6.14
CA ARG A 100 15.57 -12.37 -5.27
C ARG A 100 16.48 -11.23 -5.78
N LYS A 101 16.63 -11.10 -7.09
CA LYS A 101 17.43 -10.03 -7.74
C LYS A 101 16.82 -8.65 -7.53
N SER A 102 15.49 -8.55 -7.59
CA SER A 102 14.76 -7.30 -7.30
C SER A 102 14.92 -6.89 -5.84
N VAL A 103 14.84 -7.85 -4.90
CA VAL A 103 15.09 -7.58 -3.47
C VAL A 103 16.52 -7.09 -3.24
N GLU A 104 17.51 -7.72 -3.88
CA GLU A 104 18.91 -7.28 -3.81
C GLU A 104 19.09 -5.85 -4.33
N ALA A 105 18.52 -5.52 -5.49
CA ALA A 105 18.57 -4.16 -6.03
C ALA A 105 17.91 -3.10 -5.12
N ILE A 106 16.81 -3.46 -4.44
CA ILE A 106 16.16 -2.56 -3.46
C ILE A 106 17.08 -2.34 -2.25
N LEU A 107 17.69 -3.40 -1.73
CA LEU A 107 18.58 -3.29 -0.56
C LEU A 107 19.86 -2.51 -0.87
N GLU A 108 20.44 -2.70 -2.06
CA GLU A 108 21.59 -1.93 -2.53
C GLU A 108 21.24 -0.45 -2.73
N ARG A 109 20.09 -0.15 -3.36
CA ARG A 109 19.61 1.23 -3.54
C ARG A 109 19.39 1.97 -2.22
N ASN A 110 19.05 1.24 -1.16
CA ASN A 110 18.81 1.78 0.18
C ASN A 110 20.00 1.61 1.14
N PHE A 111 21.20 1.28 0.63
CA PHE A 111 22.45 1.19 1.39
C PHE A 111 22.45 0.20 2.58
N VAL A 112 21.61 -0.84 2.53
CA VAL A 112 21.53 -1.87 3.59
C VAL A 112 22.60 -2.96 3.40
N LEU A 113 22.91 -3.30 2.15
CA LEU A 113 23.91 -4.30 1.78
C LEU A 113 25.23 -3.66 1.35
#